data_AF-A0A7S2HLM4-F1
#
_entry.id   AF-A0A7S2HLM4-F1
#
_cell.length_a   1.000
_cell.length_b   1.000
_cell.length_c   1.000
_cell.angle_alpha   90.00
_cell.angle_beta   90.00
_cell.angle_gamma   90.00
#
_symmetry.space_group_name_H-M   'P 1'
#
loop_
_entity.id
_entity.type
_entity.pdbx_description
1 polymer ?
#
loop_
_entity_poly.entity_id
_entity_poly.type
_entity_poly.pdbx_seq_one_letter_code
_entity_poly.pdbx_strand_id
1 'polypeptide(L)'
;GHPLNTADIKKRHEPIFNTSDKSVKTAKLAGFIKALMVELPPVLHHWFVHSFRDPAAWFEARLAFTRSCAVMSMIGYSVGLGDRHLENILIDTTSGVLMHVDFACLFDHGLNLETPEKVPFRLTPNLLHTMGVRGADGV
;
A
#
# COMPACT_ATOMS: atom_id res chain seq x y z
N GLY A 1 8.28 -16.66 9.94
CA GLY A 1 8.87 -15.46 10.56
C GLY A 1 8.05 -15.12 11.78
N HIS A 2 8.69 -14.81 12.91
CA HIS A 2 7.96 -14.31 14.07
C HIS A 2 7.26 -12.99 13.69
N PRO A 3 5.96 -12.82 13.98
CA PRO A 3 5.29 -11.55 13.75
C PRO A 3 5.99 -10.48 14.59
N LEU A 4 6.41 -9.40 13.95
CA LEU A 4 6.95 -8.22 14.64
C LEU A 4 5.88 -7.70 15.61
N ASN A 5 6.18 -7.71 16.90
CA ASN A 5 5.28 -7.20 17.92
C ASN A 5 5.16 -5.68 17.77
N THR A 6 3.93 -5.17 17.75
CA THR A 6 3.65 -3.72 17.70
C THR A 6 4.37 -2.96 18.81
N ALA A 7 4.59 -3.58 19.98
CA ALA A 7 5.35 -3.00 21.08
C ALA A 7 6.84 -2.79 20.73
N ASP A 8 7.46 -3.72 20.01
CA ASP A 8 8.86 -3.61 19.60
C ASP A 8 9.05 -2.52 18.54
N ILE A 9 8.07 -2.37 17.63
CA ILE A 9 8.06 -1.29 16.64
C ILE A 9 7.92 0.06 17.34
N LYS A 10 7.01 0.19 18.32
CA LYS A 10 6.84 1.44 19.10
C LYS A 10 8.14 1.84 19.81
N LYS A 11 8.83 0.90 20.46
CA LYS A 11 10.11 1.14 21.14
C LYS A 11 11.20 1.62 20.19
N ARG A 12 11.24 1.10 18.95
CA ARG A 12 12.18 1.54 17.90
C ARG A 12 11.82 2.91 17.31
N HIS A 13 10.54 3.30 17.37
CA HIS A 13 9.99 4.52 16.78
C HIS A 13 10.05 5.74 17.72
N GLU A 14 9.81 5.57 19.02
CA GLU A 14 9.82 6.65 20.03
C GLU A 14 11.03 7.61 19.96
N PRO A 15 12.29 7.12 19.82
CA PRO A 15 13.46 8.00 19.80
C PRO A 15 13.53 8.96 18.60
N ILE A 16 12.78 8.67 17.53
CA ILE A 16 12.75 9.48 16.30
C ILE A 16 12.01 10.80 16.55
N PHE A 17 11.07 10.83 17.50
CA PHE A 17 10.21 11.99 17.77
C PHE A 17 10.78 12.95 18.82
N ASN A 18 11.87 12.56 19.50
CA ASN A 18 12.55 13.38 20.51
C ASN A 18 13.38 14.53 19.92
N THR A 19 13.51 14.61 18.59
CA THR A 19 14.22 15.70 17.92
C THR A 19 13.25 16.79 17.47
N SER A 20 13.56 18.05 17.82
CA SER A 20 12.76 19.22 17.44
C SER A 20 12.98 19.66 15.98
N ASP A 21 14.14 19.32 15.39
CA ASP A 21 14.48 19.65 14.01
C ASP A 21 13.69 18.77 13.03
N LYS A 22 12.86 19.41 12.20
CA LYS A 22 12.04 18.74 11.19
C LYS A 22 12.86 17.98 10.15
N SER A 23 13.98 18.53 9.69
CA SER A 23 14.85 17.90 8.68
C SER A 23 15.46 16.61 9.22
N VAL A 24 16.01 16.68 10.44
CA VAL A 24 16.61 15.52 11.12
C VAL A 24 15.56 14.45 11.42
N LYS A 25 14.35 14.85 11.83
CA LYS A 25 13.23 13.95 12.06
C LYS A 25 12.84 13.19 10.79
N THR A 26 12.70 13.90 9.66
CA THR A 26 12.37 13.28 8.36
C THR A 26 13.44 12.30 7.91
N ALA A 27 14.73 12.65 8.04
CA ALA A 27 15.82 11.75 7.68
C ALA A 27 15.84 10.47 8.54
N LYS A 28 15.65 10.61 9.86
CA LYS A 28 15.55 9.47 10.79
C LYS A 28 14.35 8.58 10.48
N LEU A 29 13.18 9.18 10.20
CA LEU A 29 11.98 8.45 9.82
C LEU A 29 12.18 7.68 8.51
N ALA A 30 12.77 8.30 7.49
CA ALA A 30 13.08 7.64 6.23
C ALA A 30 14.03 6.45 6.42
N GLY A 31 15.07 6.62 7.23
CA GLY A 31 16.00 5.54 7.57
C GLY A 31 15.31 4.38 8.31
N PHE A 32 14.43 4.69 9.26
CA PHE A 32 13.64 3.70 9.97
C PHE A 32 12.67 2.93 9.06
N ILE A 33 11.93 3.63 8.20
CA ILE A 33 11.05 2.99 7.22
C ILE A 33 11.86 2.08 6.30
N LYS A 34 13.03 2.52 5.83
CA LYS A 34 13.90 1.70 4.98
C LYS A 34 14.36 0.42 5.69
N ALA A 35 14.72 0.50 6.98
CA ALA A 35 15.08 -0.66 7.78
C ALA A 35 13.88 -1.62 7.95
N LEU A 36 12.70 -1.09 8.23
CA LEU A 36 11.47 -1.88 8.31
C LEU A 36 11.13 -2.58 7.00
N MET A 37 11.32 -1.94 5.85
CA MET A 37 11.07 -2.55 4.55
C MET A 37 11.99 -3.75 4.25
N VAL A 38 13.17 -3.81 4.88
CA VAL A 38 14.07 -4.98 4.79
C VAL A 38 13.59 -6.12 5.70
N GLU A 39 13.12 -5.80 6.90
CA GLU A 39 12.61 -6.78 7.85
C GLU A 39 11.22 -7.34 7.46
N LEU A 40 10.41 -6.51 6.78
CA LEU A 40 9.04 -6.79 6.38
C LEU A 40 8.92 -6.78 4.85
N PRO A 41 9.34 -7.86 4.18
CA PRO A 41 9.19 -7.96 2.74
C PRO A 41 7.70 -7.97 2.35
N PRO A 42 7.36 -7.52 1.14
CA PRO A 42 6.01 -7.58 0.63
C PRO A 42 5.57 -9.04 0.43
N VAL A 43 4.40 -9.40 0.94
CA VAL A 43 3.92 -10.79 0.98
C VAL A 43 2.55 -10.98 0.31
N LEU A 44 1.91 -9.91 -0.17
CA LEU A 44 0.59 -10.01 -0.82
C LEU A 44 0.59 -10.97 -2.02
N HIS A 45 1.66 -10.99 -2.79
CA HIS A 45 1.82 -11.90 -3.92
C HIS A 45 1.81 -13.39 -3.51
N HIS A 46 2.26 -13.74 -2.30
CA HIS A 46 2.15 -15.10 -1.77
C HIS A 46 0.68 -15.49 -1.59
N TRP A 47 -0.16 -14.57 -1.07
CA TRP A 47 -1.59 -14.82 -0.92
C TRP A 47 -2.25 -15.07 -2.28
N PHE A 48 -1.87 -14.34 -3.34
CA PHE A 48 -2.36 -14.60 -4.70
C PHE A 48 -2.03 -16.03 -5.18
N VAL A 49 -0.80 -16.50 -4.97
CA VAL A 49 -0.40 -17.87 -5.32
C VAL A 49 -1.16 -18.92 -4.50
N HIS A 50 -1.45 -18.64 -3.23
CA HIS A 50 -2.19 -19.56 -2.36
C HIS A 50 -3.70 -19.60 -2.68
N SER A 51 -4.30 -18.47 -3.04
CA SER A 51 -5.72 -18.34 -3.39
C SER A 51 -6.03 -18.91 -4.77
N PHE A 52 -5.18 -18.63 -5.76
CA PHE A 52 -5.34 -19.07 -7.14
C PHE A 52 -4.34 -20.18 -7.47
N ARG A 53 -4.71 -21.43 -7.19
CA ARG A 53 -3.80 -22.59 -7.35
C ARG A 53 -3.60 -23.03 -8.80
N ASP A 54 -4.59 -22.79 -9.65
CA ASP A 54 -4.48 -23.06 -11.08
C ASP A 54 -3.67 -21.94 -11.76
N PRO A 55 -2.62 -22.25 -12.55
CA PRO A 55 -1.77 -21.24 -13.17
C PRO A 55 -2.51 -20.28 -14.11
N ALA A 56 -3.53 -20.76 -14.84
CA ALA A 56 -4.32 -19.89 -15.71
C ALA A 56 -5.21 -18.96 -14.88
N ALA A 57 -5.89 -19.49 -13.86
CA ALA A 57 -6.68 -18.68 -12.93
C ALA A 57 -5.81 -17.64 -12.19
N TRP A 58 -4.61 -18.01 -11.76
CA TRP A 58 -3.66 -17.08 -11.14
C TRP A 58 -3.26 -15.96 -12.09
N PHE A 59 -2.95 -16.31 -13.34
CA PHE A 59 -2.57 -15.33 -14.35
C PHE A 59 -3.71 -14.34 -14.63
N GLU A 60 -4.93 -14.84 -14.82
CA GLU A 60 -6.12 -13.99 -15.00
C GLU A 60 -6.40 -13.12 -13.78
N ALA A 61 -6.31 -13.67 -12.57
CA ALA A 61 -6.50 -12.90 -11.34
C ALA A 61 -5.44 -11.80 -11.17
N ARG A 62 -4.17 -12.09 -11.49
CA ARG A 62 -3.10 -11.09 -11.50
C ARG A 62 -3.37 -9.99 -12.53
N LEU A 63 -3.83 -10.34 -13.74
CA LEU A 63 -4.19 -9.37 -14.76
C LEU A 63 -5.35 -8.48 -14.31
N ALA A 64 -6.39 -9.08 -13.73
CA ALA A 64 -7.54 -8.38 -13.18
C ALA A 64 -7.12 -7.42 -12.06
N PHE A 65 -6.26 -7.88 -11.15
CA PHE A 65 -5.67 -7.06 -10.09
C PHE A 65 -4.91 -5.86 -10.64
N THR A 66 -3.97 -6.06 -11.57
CA THR A 66 -3.14 -4.97 -12.12
C THR A 66 -4.00 -3.94 -12.85
N ARG A 67 -4.96 -4.39 -13.67
CA ARG A 67 -5.87 -3.50 -14.41
C ARG A 67 -6.78 -2.70 -13.48
N SER A 68 -7.41 -3.38 -12.53
CA SER A 68 -8.31 -2.71 -11.57
C SER A 68 -7.56 -1.74 -10.66
N CYS A 69 -6.36 -2.10 -10.20
CA CYS A 69 -5.48 -1.20 -9.44
C CYS A 69 -5.12 0.06 -10.24
N ALA A 70 -4.76 -0.08 -11.51
CA ALA A 70 -4.44 1.05 -12.38
C ALA A 70 -5.65 1.97 -12.58
N VAL A 71 -6.82 1.39 -12.90
CA VAL A 71 -8.07 2.13 -13.10
C VAL A 71 -8.48 2.87 -11.82
N MET A 72 -8.52 2.18 -10.68
CA MET A 72 -8.88 2.80 -9.39
C MET A 72 -7.88 3.87 -8.96
N SER A 73 -6.59 3.72 -9.28
CA SER A 73 -5.57 4.75 -9.03
C SER A 73 -5.79 5.99 -9.88
N MET A 74 -6.07 5.82 -11.18
CA MET A 74 -6.35 6.94 -12.09
C MET A 74 -7.63 7.68 -11.69
N ILE A 75 -8.71 6.94 -11.42
CA ILE A 75 -9.98 7.52 -10.96
C ILE A 75 -9.76 8.26 -9.64
N GLY A 76 -9.12 7.61 -8.67
CA GLY A 76 -8.87 8.19 -7.35
C GLY A 76 -8.08 9.49 -7.44
N TYR A 77 -7.05 9.52 -8.29
CA TYR A 77 -6.30 10.75 -8.55
C TYR A 77 -7.16 11.84 -9.20
N SER A 78 -7.93 11.50 -10.24
CA SER A 78 -8.74 12.49 -10.96
C SER A 78 -9.84 13.12 -10.10
N VAL A 79 -10.41 12.39 -9.14
CA VAL A 79 -11.48 12.90 -8.27
C VAL A 79 -10.97 13.43 -6.92
N GLY A 80 -9.67 13.33 -6.65
CA GLY A 80 -9.07 13.70 -5.36
C GLY A 80 -9.53 12.80 -4.21
N LEU A 81 -9.61 11.49 -4.43
CA LEU A 81 -10.01 10.50 -3.44
C LEU A 81 -8.86 10.20 -2.46
N GLY A 82 -9.00 10.67 -1.22
CA GLY A 82 -8.10 10.39 -0.11
C GLY A 82 -8.57 9.22 0.76
N ASP A 83 -7.96 9.08 1.94
CA ASP A 83 -8.31 8.10 2.97
C ASP A 83 -8.26 6.64 2.47
N ARG A 84 -7.26 6.32 1.64
CA ARG A 84 -7.11 4.99 1.04
C ARG A 84 -6.45 4.01 2.00
N HIS A 85 -6.80 3.93 3.28
CA HIS A 85 -6.19 2.97 4.21
C HIS A 85 -6.56 1.50 3.89
N LEU A 86 -5.95 0.53 4.58
CA LEU A 86 -6.03 -0.88 4.20
C LEU A 86 -7.44 -1.48 4.25
N GLU A 87 -8.34 -0.93 5.07
CA GLU A 87 -9.76 -1.35 5.13
C GLU A 87 -10.63 -0.71 4.02
N ASN A 88 -10.12 0.33 3.32
CA ASN A 88 -10.80 0.99 2.19
C ASN A 88 -10.37 0.44 0.82
N ILE A 89 -9.49 -0.57 0.80
CA ILE A 89 -9.05 -1.25 -0.41
C ILE A 89 -9.34 -2.74 -0.23
N LEU A 90 -10.33 -3.21 -0.97
CA LEU A 90 -10.74 -4.61 -0.96
C LEU A 90 -10.20 -5.33 -2.19
N ILE A 91 -9.91 -6.62 -2.03
CA ILE A 91 -9.56 -7.52 -3.12
C ILE A 91 -10.60 -8.63 -3.14
N ASP A 92 -11.27 -8.81 -4.28
CA ASP A 92 -12.15 -9.94 -4.49
C ASP A 92 -11.33 -11.23 -4.53
N THR A 93 -11.62 -12.15 -3.62
CA THR A 93 -10.89 -13.41 -3.46
C THR A 93 -11.17 -14.41 -4.58
N THR A 94 -12.22 -14.19 -5.37
CA THR A 94 -12.62 -15.07 -6.47
C THR A 94 -12.07 -14.63 -7.82
N SER A 95 -11.89 -13.32 -8.04
CA SER A 95 -11.45 -12.76 -9.32
C SER A 95 -10.11 -12.03 -9.27
N GLY A 96 -9.61 -11.68 -8.08
CA GLY A 96 -8.40 -10.87 -7.91
C GLY A 96 -8.59 -9.37 -8.15
N VAL A 97 -9.81 -8.92 -8.46
CA VAL A 97 -10.11 -7.50 -8.70
C VAL A 97 -9.92 -6.67 -7.43
N LEU A 98 -9.20 -5.55 -7.55
CA LEU A 98 -9.06 -4.54 -6.51
C LEU A 98 -10.19 -3.51 -6.63
N MET A 99 -10.84 -3.21 -5.52
CA MET A 99 -11.92 -2.24 -5.43
C MET A 99 -11.67 -1.26 -4.27
N HIS A 100 -11.89 0.02 -4.54
CA HIS A 100 -11.96 1.03 -3.48
C HIS A 100 -13.36 1.05 -2.88
N VAL A 101 -13.44 1.07 -1.56
CA VAL A 101 -14.67 1.32 -0.81
C VAL A 101 -14.49 2.60 0.01
N ASP A 102 -15.62 3.11 0.52
CA ASP A 102 -15.72 4.40 1.21
C ASP A 102 -15.25 5.60 0.37
N PHE A 103 -16.15 6.55 0.14
CA PHE A 103 -15.91 7.75 -0.66
C PHE A 103 -16.16 9.03 0.13
N ALA A 104 -16.06 8.98 1.47
CA ALA A 104 -16.25 10.16 2.32
C ALA A 104 -15.17 11.23 2.09
N CYS A 105 -13.94 10.83 1.74
CA CYS A 105 -12.80 11.73 1.54
C CYS A 105 -12.55 12.05 0.05
N LEU A 106 -13.48 12.76 -0.59
CA LEU A 106 -13.39 13.18 -2.00
C LEU A 106 -12.91 14.64 -2.15
N PHE A 107 -12.57 15.03 -3.39
CA PHE A 107 -12.23 16.40 -3.78
C PHE A 107 -11.09 17.00 -2.95
N ASP A 108 -10.02 16.24 -2.78
CA ASP A 108 -8.79 16.64 -2.09
C ASP A 108 -8.98 16.95 -0.60
N HIS A 109 -10.07 16.44 0.01
CA HIS A 109 -10.29 16.58 1.45
C HIS A 109 -9.12 16.01 2.28
N GLY A 110 -8.45 14.97 1.76
CA GLY A 110 -7.26 14.36 2.38
C GLY A 110 -6.08 15.32 2.57
N LEU A 111 -6.00 16.41 1.79
CA LEU A 111 -4.97 17.44 1.95
C LEU A 111 -5.22 18.36 3.15
N ASN A 112 -6.47 18.42 3.63
CA ASN A 112 -6.90 19.30 4.72
C ASN A 112 -6.93 18.60 6.09
N LEU A 113 -6.52 17.33 6.16
CA LEU A 113 -6.41 16.59 7.41
C LEU A 113 -5.25 17.12 8.28
N GLU A 114 -5.30 16.85 9.59
CA GLU A 114 -4.24 17.23 10.55
C GLU A 114 -2.86 16.72 10.09
N THR A 115 -2.82 15.50 9.54
CA THR A 115 -1.67 14.98 8.79
C THR A 115 -2.06 14.84 7.32
N PRO A 116 -1.63 15.78 6.45
CA PRO A 116 -2.04 15.78 5.05
C PRO A 116 -1.57 14.54 4.28
N GLU A 117 -2.47 13.96 3.49
CA GLU A 117 -2.15 12.86 2.58
C GLU A 117 -1.52 13.37 1.29
N LYS A 118 -0.19 13.44 1.25
CA LYS A 118 0.54 13.99 0.09
C LYS A 118 0.67 13.03 -1.10
N VAL A 119 0.43 11.74 -0.89
CA VAL A 119 0.58 10.73 -1.92
C VAL A 119 -0.74 10.64 -2.70
N PRO A 120 -0.76 10.84 -4.02
CA PRO A 120 -1.98 11.02 -4.81
C PRO A 120 -2.85 9.76 -4.93
N PHE A 121 -2.25 8.58 -4.85
CA PHE A 121 -2.94 7.30 -4.84
C PHE A 121 -2.06 6.24 -4.17
N ARG A 122 -2.68 5.19 -3.63
CA ARG A 122 -1.93 4.15 -2.93
C ARG A 122 -1.27 3.17 -3.90
N LEU A 123 0.05 3.24 -4.03
CA LEU A 123 0.87 2.22 -4.68
C LEU A 123 2.01 1.77 -3.75
N THR A 124 1.74 0.75 -2.94
CA THR A 124 2.71 0.21 -1.98
C THR A 124 3.55 -0.91 -2.61
N PRO A 125 4.70 -1.29 -2.03
CA PRO A 125 5.47 -2.44 -2.47
C PRO A 125 4.66 -3.75 -2.51
N ASN A 126 3.67 -3.92 -1.63
CA ASN A 126 2.79 -5.09 -1.66
C ASN A 126 1.94 -5.14 -2.94
N LEU A 127 1.37 -4.00 -3.35
CA LEU A 127 0.60 -3.92 -4.59
C LEU A 127 1.52 -4.12 -5.80
N LEU A 128 2.69 -3.47 -5.80
CA LEU A 128 3.64 -3.54 -6.90
C LEU A 128 4.16 -4.96 -7.15
N HIS A 129 4.59 -5.69 -6.11
CA HIS A 129 5.08 -7.06 -6.28
C HIS A 129 3.99 -8.04 -6.73
N THR A 130 2.73 -7.75 -6.42
CA THR A 130 1.60 -8.56 -6.86
C THR A 130 1.38 -8.45 -8.38
N MET A 131 1.76 -7.33 -8.99
CA MET A 131 1.68 -7.14 -10.45
C MET A 131 2.68 -8.02 -11.22
N GLY A 132 3.67 -8.60 -10.55
CA GLY A 132 4.69 -9.47 -11.14
C GLY A 132 6.04 -8.76 -11.34
N VAL A 133 6.95 -9.42 -12.07
CA VAL A 133 8.36 -8.99 -12.18
C VAL A 133 8.52 -7.61 -12.81
N ARG A 134 7.63 -7.23 -13.73
CA ARG A 134 7.64 -5.91 -14.37
C ARG A 134 6.99 -4.81 -13.54
N GLY A 135 6.29 -5.15 -12.46
CA GLY A 135 5.65 -4.17 -11.57
C GLY A 135 4.77 -3.17 -12.32
N ALA A 136 5.11 -1.88 -12.19
CA ALA A 136 4.39 -0.78 -12.82
C ALA A 136 4.84 -0.49 -14.27
N ASP A 137 5.96 -1.05 -14.71
CA ASP A 137 6.52 -0.80 -16.05
C ASP A 137 5.84 -1.62 -17.15
N GLY A 138 4.89 -2.49 -16.80
CA GLY A 138 4.05 -3.18 -17.75
C GLY A 138 3.40 -4.45 -17.21
N VAL A 139 2.41 -4.92 -17.97
CA VAL A 139 1.69 -6.18 -17.75
C VAL A 139 2.33 -7.30 -18.56
#